data_AF-A0ABD5XXL6-F1
#
_entry.id   AF-A0ABD5XXL6-F1
#
_cell.length_a   1.000
_cell.length_b   1.000
_cell.length_c   1.000
_cell.angle_alpha   90.00
_cell.angle_beta   90.00
_cell.angle_gamma   90.00
#
_symmetry.space_group_name_H-M   'P 1'
#
loop_
_entity.id
_entity.type
_entity.pdbx_description
1 polymer ?
#
loop_
_entity_poly.entity_id
_entity_poly.type
_entity_poly.pdbx_seq_one_letter_code
_entity_poly.pdbx_strand_id
1 'polypeptide(L)' 'MTSVWWPFLGASGVLLALLGLSMPFVRPGTGAFVVSVVSGAMLATVFVASAAFLYVDWDPFDGG' A
#
# COMPACT_ATOMS: atom_id res chain seq x y z
N MET A 1 -1.18 -6.95 -21.88
CA MET A 1 -1.98 -6.04 -21.03
C MET A 1 -1.08 -5.61 -19.88
N THR A 2 -1.11 -4.36 -19.41
CA THR A 2 -0.37 -4.00 -18.19
C THR A 2 -1.06 -4.66 -17.01
N SER A 3 -0.36 -5.55 -16.30
CA SER A 3 -0.89 -6.24 -15.13
C SER A 3 -1.45 -5.24 -14.11
N VAL A 4 -2.64 -5.53 -13.57
CA VAL A 4 -3.36 -4.64 -12.63
C VAL A 4 -2.56 -4.36 -11.36
N TRP A 5 -1.56 -5.17 -11.05
CA TRP A 5 -0.68 -4.98 -9.89
C TRP A 5 0.21 -3.75 -10.00
N TRP A 6 0.59 -3.31 -11.21
CA TRP A 6 1.41 -2.11 -11.40
C TRP A 6 0.77 -0.83 -10.85
N PRO A 7 -0.48 -0.48 -11.20
CA PRO A 7 -1.13 0.69 -10.61
C PRO A 7 -1.37 0.55 -9.11
N PHE A 8 -1.67 -0.66 -8.60
CA PHE A 8 -1.79 -0.88 -7.16
C PHE A 8 -0.47 -0.65 -6.42
N LEU A 9 0.64 -1.16 -6.94
CA LEU A 9 1.97 -0.96 -6.40
C LEU A 9 2.33 0.54 -6.37
N GLY A 10 2.11 1.23 -7.49
CA GLY A 10 2.37 2.67 -7.60
C GLY A 10 1.53 3.49 -6.61
N ALA A 11 0.21 3.27 -6.60
CA ALA A 11 -0.72 4.02 -5.75
C ALA A 11 -0.46 3.77 -4.25
N SER A 12 -0.28 2.52 -3.84
CA SER A 12 0.03 2.19 -2.45
C SER A 12 1.38 2.75 -2.01
N GLY A 13 2.39 2.73 -2.88
CA GLY A 13 3.69 3.37 -2.62
C GLY A 13 3.59 4.88 -2.41
N VAL A 14 2.84 5.59 -3.27
CA VAL A 14 2.61 7.04 -3.12
C VAL A 14 1.85 7.34 -1.83
N LEU A 15 0.80 6.60 -1.52
CA LEU A 15 0.02 6.79 -0.29
C LEU A 15 0.84 6.51 0.97
N LEU A 16 1.72 5.48 0.96
CA LEU A 16 2.66 5.22 2.04
C LEU A 16 3.65 6.38 2.23
N ALA A 17 4.19 6.92 1.13
CA ALA A 17 5.11 8.05 1.20
C ALA A 17 4.44 9.30 1.79
N LEU A 18 3.22 9.61 1.36
CA LEU A 18 2.43 10.72 1.90
C LEU A 18 2.06 10.50 3.36
N LEU A 19 1.70 9.28 3.74
CA LEU A 19 1.39 8.92 5.12
C LEU A 19 2.64 9.06 6.01
N GLY A 20 3.79 8.56 5.55
CA GLY A 20 5.07 8.72 6.23
C GLY A 20 5.47 10.19 6.38
N LEU A 21 5.25 11.00 5.35
CA LEU A 21 5.45 12.45 5.41
C LEU A 21 4.51 13.13 6.40
N SER A 22 3.29 12.61 6.58
CA SER A 22 2.32 13.15 7.55
C SER A 22 2.65 12.78 9.00
N MET A 23 3.42 11.70 9.22
CA MET A 23 3.66 11.11 10.55
C MET A 23 4.20 12.10 11.61
N PRO A 24 5.14 13.02 11.30
CA PRO A 24 5.65 14.01 12.26
C PRO A 24 4.59 14.98 12.78
N PHE A 25 3.50 15.17 12.04
CA PHE A 25 2.40 16.08 12.40
C PHE A 25 1.32 15.39 13.23
N VAL A 26 1.36 14.06 13.33
CA VAL A 26 0.38 13.26 14.08
C VAL A 26 0.87 13.04 15.51
N ARG A 27 0.11 13.53 16.49
CA ARG A 27 0.44 13.35 17.91
C ARG A 27 0.17 11.91 18.37
N PRO A 28 1.14 11.23 19.00
CA PRO A 28 0.93 9.95 19.66
C PRO A 28 -0.19 10.03 20.72
N GLY A 29 -0.92 8.93 20.91
CA GLY A 29 -1.99 8.84 21.90
C GLY A 29 -3.33 9.45 21.46
N THR A 30 -3.45 9.89 20.20
CA THR A 30 -4.70 10.41 19.63
C THR A 30 -5.36 9.38 18.71
N GLY A 31 -6.66 9.54 18.44
CA GLY A 31 -7.36 8.71 17.45
C GLY A 31 -6.73 8.79 16.05
N ALA A 32 -6.23 9.97 15.66
CA ALA A 32 -5.52 10.16 14.39
C ALA A 32 -4.25 9.31 14.29
N PHE A 33 -3.53 9.10 15.40
CA PHE A 33 -2.37 8.22 15.45
C PHE A 33 -2.74 6.75 15.23
N VAL A 34 -3.83 6.29 15.84
CA VAL A 34 -4.31 4.91 15.61
C VAL A 34 -4.70 4.72 14.15
N VAL A 35 -5.42 5.68 13.58
CA VAL A 35 -5.81 5.64 12.16
C VAL A 35 -4.59 5.64 11.25
N SER A 36 -3.55 6.45 11.52
CA SER A 36 -2.35 6.47 10.69
C SER A 36 -1.60 5.13 10.73
N VAL A 37 -1.48 4.51 11.91
CA VAL A 37 -0.84 3.19 12.06
C VAL A 37 -1.63 2.11 11.32
N VAL A 38 -2.95 2.04 11.51
CA VAL A 38 -3.79 1.03 10.85
C VAL A 38 -3.79 1.22 9.34
N SER A 39 -3.92 2.46 8.87
CA SER A 39 -3.86 2.79 7.44
C SER A 39 -2.49 2.42 6.84
N GLY A 40 -1.40 2.70 7.57
CA GLY A 40 -0.06 2.33 7.16
C GLY A 40 0.12 0.83 7.06
N ALA A 41 -0.39 0.07 8.02
CA ALA A 41 -0.37 -1.39 7.96
C ALA A 41 -1.13 -1.92 6.74
N MET A 42 -2.35 -1.44 6.49
CA MET A 42 -3.16 -1.86 5.34
C MET A 42 -2.47 -1.52 4.01
N LEU A 43 -1.95 -0.30 3.87
CA LEU A 43 -1.23 0.12 2.66
C LEU A 43 0.05 -0.67 2.44
N ALA A 44 0.81 -0.95 3.51
CA ALA A 44 2.01 -1.78 3.44
C ALA A 44 1.68 -3.21 3.00
N THR A 45 0.60 -3.80 3.52
CA THR A 45 0.15 -5.12 3.09
C THR A 45 -0.18 -5.12 1.59
N VAL A 46 -0.93 -4.13 1.09
CA VAL A 46 -1.27 -4.05 -0.34
C VAL A 46 -0.02 -3.84 -1.21
N PHE A 47 0.89 -2.97 -0.78
CA PHE A 47 2.14 -2.71 -1.49
C PHE A 47 2.99 -3.98 -1.61
N VAL A 48 3.21 -4.68 -0.49
CA VAL A 48 4.00 -5.92 -0.45
C VAL A 48 3.32 -7.03 -1.25
N ALA A 49 2.00 -7.20 -1.12
CA ALA A 49 1.26 -8.20 -1.88
C ALA A 49 1.34 -7.92 -3.40
N SER A 50 1.14 -6.67 -3.82
CA SER A 50 1.24 -6.28 -5.23
C SER A 50 2.65 -6.50 -5.78
N ALA A 51 3.69 -6.18 -4.99
CA ALA A 51 5.08 -6.44 -5.36
C ALA A 51 5.37 -7.94 -5.47
N ALA A 52 4.85 -8.75 -4.53
CA ALA A 52 4.99 -10.19 -4.55
C ALA A 52 4.31 -10.82 -5.78
N PHE A 53 3.09 -10.39 -6.10
CA PHE A 53 2.36 -10.89 -7.28
C PHE A 53 3.05 -10.51 -8.60
N LEU A 54 3.59 -9.30 -8.70
CA LEU A 54 4.43 -8.92 -9.84
C LEU A 54 5.71 -9.76 -9.92
N TYR A 55 6.34 -10.06 -8.78
CA TYR A 55 7.57 -10.85 -8.76
C TYR A 55 7.36 -12.30 -9.23
N VAL A 56 6.19 -12.88 -8.95
CA VAL A 56 5.85 -14.25 -9.40
C VAL A 56 5.02 -14.27 -10.69
N ASP A 57 4.90 -13.13 -11.39
CA ASP A 57 4.07 -12.95 -12.59
C ASP A 57 2.64 -13.50 -12.43
N TRP A 58 2.08 -13.39 -11.21
CA TRP A 58 0.76 -13.93 -10.93
C TRP A 58 -0.33 -12.94 -11.34
N ASP A 59 -1.20 -13.35 -12.26
CA ASP A 59 -2.36 -12.58 -12.68
C ASP A 59 -3.66 -13.40 -12.49
N PRO A 60 -4.54 -13.03 -11.54
CA PRO A 60 -5.79 -13.76 -11.29
C PRO A 60 -6.84 -13.54 -12.37
N PHE A 61 -6.65 -12.55 -13.24
CA PHE A 61 -7.57 -12.19 -14.31
C PHE A 61 -7.11 -12.71 -15.66
N ASP A 62 -5.92 -13.28 -15.74
CA ASP A 62 -5.47 -14.07 -16.88
C ASP A 62 -6.22 -15.40 -16.83
N GLY A 63 -7.45 -15.38 -17.35
CA GLY A 63 -8.26 -16.58 -17.48
C GLY A 63 -7.52 -17.58 -18.37
N GLY A 64 -7.22 -18.77 -17.83
CA GLY A 64 -6.54 -19.84 -18.57
C GLY A 64 -7.22 -20.22 -19.88
#